data_AF-A0A0C9V2X3-F1
#
_entry.id   AF-A0A0C9V2X3-F1
#
_cell.length_a   1.000
_cell.length_b   1.000
_cell.length_c   1.000
_cell.angle_alpha   90.00
_cell.angle_beta   90.00
_cell.angle_gamma   90.00
#
_symmetry.space_group_name_H-M   'P 1'
#
loop_
_entity.id
_entity.type
_entity.pdbx_description
1 polymer ?
#
loop_
_entity_poly.entity_id
_entity_poly.type
_entity_poly.pdbx_seq_one_letter_code
_entity_poly.pdbx_strand_id
1 'polypeptide(L)'
;HQTCCINFTTYDMQHLQDTINPSMSHRDIMLHACDDPSNPGYHPFWYARVIGIYRCLTRLCNQPEFQEIHFLWIRWLGRSENHVRAAINPHFLDQVGFVTQDDDMDIFGFVNPA
;
A
#
# COMPACT_ATOMS: atom_id res chain seq x y z
N HIS A 1 14.25 14.05 7.37
CA HIS A 1 14.36 12.58 7.23
C HIS A 1 12.92 12.04 7.15
N GLN A 2 12.46 11.62 5.98
CA GLN A 2 11.09 11.12 5.75
C GLN A 2 11.17 9.61 5.56
N THR A 3 11.13 8.89 6.67
CA THR A 3 11.22 7.44 6.71
C THR A 3 10.04 6.91 7.52
N CYS A 4 9.36 5.90 7.00
CA CYS A 4 8.31 5.16 7.70
C CYS A 4 8.81 3.74 7.94
N CYS A 5 8.55 3.22 9.13
CA CYS A 5 8.95 1.88 9.49
C CYS A 5 7.71 1.06 9.82
N ILE A 6 7.51 -0.05 9.11
CA ILE A 6 6.37 -0.95 9.31
C ILE A 6 6.89 -2.20 9.99
N ASN A 7 6.34 -2.51 11.16
CA ASN A 7 6.67 -3.74 11.86
C ASN A 7 5.79 -4.87 11.33
N PHE A 8 6.38 -6.01 11.01
CA PHE A 8 5.66 -7.20 10.61
C PHE A 8 6.21 -8.43 11.33
N THR A 9 5.33 -9.40 11.58
CA THR A 9 5.70 -10.65 12.23
C THR A 9 5.98 -11.68 11.16
N THR A 10 7.18 -12.27 11.18
CA THR A 10 7.47 -13.43 10.34
C THR A 10 6.90 -14.70 10.97
N TYR A 11 6.79 -15.75 10.16
CA TYR A 11 6.29 -17.06 10.60
C TYR A 11 7.02 -17.62 11.84
N ASP A 12 8.29 -17.27 12.01
CA ASP A 12 9.10 -17.68 13.16
C ASP A 12 8.85 -16.83 14.43
N MET A 13 7.76 -16.05 14.46
CA MET A 13 7.42 -15.09 15.51
C MET A 13 8.53 -14.05 15.77
N GLN A 14 9.37 -13.78 14.77
CA GLN A 14 10.36 -12.70 14.86
C GLN A 14 9.69 -11.41 14.38
N HIS A 15 9.85 -10.34 15.16
CA HIS A 15 9.50 -9.01 14.69
C HIS A 15 10.59 -8.50 13.75
N LEU A 16 10.22 -8.31 12.49
CA LEU A 16 11.03 -7.59 11.52
C LEU A 16 10.40 -6.23 11.25
N GLN A 17 11.22 -5.33 10.73
CA GLN A 17 10.83 -3.98 10.41
C GLN A 17 11.24 -3.68 8.97
N ASP A 18 10.28 -3.32 8.13
CA ASP A 18 10.55 -2.79 6.81
C ASP A 18 10.65 -1.27 6.87
N THR A 19 11.60 -0.71 6.13
CA THR A 19 11.90 0.73 6.14
C THR A 19 11.59 1.31 4.77
N ILE A 20 10.52 2.08 4.67
CA ILE A 20 10.11 2.72 3.44
C ILE A 20 10.77 4.10 3.34
N ASN A 21 11.50 4.32 2.25
CA ASN A 21 12.13 5.59 1.93
C ASN A 21 11.78 6.02 0.50
N PRO A 22 11.03 7.11 0.30
CA PRO A 22 10.64 7.60 -1.03
C PRO A 22 11.81 7.95 -1.95
N SER A 23 12.98 8.24 -1.37
CA SER A 23 14.22 8.57 -2.08
C SER A 23 15.04 7.34 -2.48
N MET A 24 14.65 6.13 -2.06
CA MET A 24 15.31 4.87 -2.42
C MET A 24 14.48 4.06 -3.44
N SER A 25 15.11 3.01 -4.00
CA SER A 25 14.46 2.10 -4.94
C SER A 25 13.33 1.27 -4.32
N HIS A 26 13.29 1.13 -2.98
CA HIS A 26 12.31 0.34 -2.24
C HIS A 26 11.21 1.24 -1.68
N ARG A 27 10.31 1.66 -2.56
CA ARG A 27 9.17 2.54 -2.23
C ARG A 27 7.84 2.00 -2.74
N ASP A 28 7.84 0.78 -3.27
CA ASP A 28 6.63 0.09 -3.69
C ASP A 28 6.12 -0.73 -2.50
N ILE A 29 4.82 -0.65 -2.24
CA ILE A 29 4.14 -1.28 -1.12
C ILE A 29 2.99 -2.16 -1.61
N MET A 30 2.69 -3.19 -0.81
CA MET A 30 1.52 -4.04 -0.98
C MET A 30 0.55 -3.76 0.17
N LEU A 31 -0.73 -3.67 -0.16
CA LEU A 31 -1.82 -3.40 0.78
C LEU A 31 -2.79 -4.55 0.72
N HIS A 32 -3.35 -4.98 1.86
CA HIS A 32 -4.40 -5.99 1.82
C HIS A 32 -5.65 -5.39 1.15
N ALA A 33 -6.11 -5.98 0.05
CA ALA A 33 -7.32 -5.58 -0.63
C ALA A 33 -8.54 -5.92 0.22
N CYS A 34 -9.56 -5.06 0.21
CA CYS A 34 -10.85 -5.34 0.83
C CYS A 34 -11.83 -5.95 -0.20
N ASP A 35 -11.33 -6.84 -1.05
CA ASP A 35 -12.12 -7.47 -2.10
C ASP A 35 -12.80 -8.74 -1.57
N ASP A 36 -14.00 -9.07 -2.06
CA ASP A 36 -14.68 -10.32 -1.72
C ASP A 36 -13.93 -11.52 -2.34
N PRO A 37 -13.46 -12.50 -1.54
CA PRO A 37 -12.78 -13.70 -2.04
C PRO A 37 -13.64 -14.56 -2.99
N SER A 38 -14.95 -14.33 -3.02
CA SER A 38 -15.90 -15.02 -3.91
C SER A 38 -15.93 -14.42 -5.32
N ASN A 39 -15.33 -13.25 -5.54
CA ASN A 39 -15.32 -12.59 -6.83
C ASN A 39 -14.35 -13.30 -7.80
N PRO A 40 -14.74 -13.65 -9.04
CA PRO A 40 -13.82 -14.22 -10.03
C PRO A 40 -12.61 -13.34 -10.37
N GLY A 41 -12.64 -12.03 -10.04
CA GLY A 41 -11.51 -11.10 -10.17
C GLY A 41 -10.72 -10.85 -8.86
N TYR A 42 -11.01 -11.60 -7.80
CA TYR A 42 -10.44 -11.41 -6.47
C TYR A 42 -8.91 -11.46 -6.50
N HIS A 43 -8.31 -10.50 -5.81
CA HIS A 43 -6.90 -10.51 -5.51
C HIS A 43 -6.69 -9.98 -4.10
N PRO A 44 -5.90 -10.67 -3.25
CA PRO A 44 -5.76 -10.31 -1.84
C PRO A 44 -4.97 -9.01 -1.61
N PHE A 45 -4.31 -8.47 -2.64
CA PHE A 45 -3.47 -7.27 -2.50
C PHE A 45 -3.77 -6.15 -3.50
N TRP A 46 -3.59 -4.91 -3.07
CA TRP A 46 -3.41 -3.74 -3.92
C TRP A 46 -1.95 -3.32 -3.91
N TYR A 47 -1.51 -2.69 -4.99
CA TYR A 47 -0.13 -2.26 -5.16
C TYR A 47 -0.07 -0.74 -5.28
N ALA A 48 0.91 -0.13 -4.62
CA ALA A 48 1.11 1.31 -4.72
C ALA A 48 2.58 1.69 -4.58
N ARG A 49 2.94 2.84 -5.15
CA ARG A 49 4.25 3.47 -5.01
C ARG A 49 4.16 4.66 -4.07
N VAL A 50 4.91 4.64 -2.98
CA VAL A 50 5.04 5.77 -2.04
C VAL A 50 5.84 6.89 -2.69
N ILE A 51 5.22 8.07 -2.78
CA ILE A 51 5.81 9.29 -3.32
C ILE A 51 6.32 10.18 -2.19
N GLY A 52 5.58 10.22 -1.08
CA GLY A 52 5.91 11.07 0.06
C GLY A 52 5.41 10.47 1.37
N ILE A 53 6.14 10.77 2.45
CA ILE A 53 5.79 10.39 3.81
C ILE A 53 5.58 11.68 4.60
N TYR A 54 4.38 11.86 5.12
CA TYR A 54 4.01 13.06 5.85
C TYR A 54 3.66 12.71 7.28
N ARG A 55 4.02 13.63 8.18
CA ARG A 55 3.70 13.56 9.60
C ARG A 55 2.90 14.81 9.94
N CYS A 56 1.73 14.62 10.54
CA CYS A 56 0.87 15.73 10.94
C CYS A 56 0.51 15.60 12.40
N LEU A 57 0.62 16.69 13.14
CA LEU A 57 0.03 16.83 14.46
C LEU A 57 -1.43 17.22 14.27
N THR A 58 -2.31 16.26 14.45
CA THR A 58 -3.75 16.44 14.31
C THR A 58 -4.39 16.51 15.69
N ARG A 59 -5.50 17.23 15.79
CA ARG A 59 -6.36 17.20 16.97
C ARG A 59 -7.75 16.82 16.50
N LEU A 60 -8.21 15.62 16.87
CA LEU A 60 -9.61 15.26 16.66
C LEU A 60 -10.48 16.22 17.49
N CYS A 61 -11.62 16.65 16.93
CA CYS A 61 -12.55 17.57 17.62
C CYS A 61 -12.95 17.11 19.04
N ASN A 62 -12.88 15.80 19.28
CA ASN A 62 -13.32 15.18 20.53
C ASN A 62 -12.16 14.86 21.49
N GLN A 63 -10.92 15.23 21.15
CA GLN A 63 -9.73 14.96 21.98
C GLN A 63 -8.97 16.25 22.27
N PRO A 64 -8.60 16.50 23.55
CA PRO A 64 -7.87 17.70 23.94
C PRO A 64 -6.40 17.67 23.49
N GLU A 65 -5.84 16.49 23.29
CA GLU A 65 -4.43 16.27 22.97
C GLU A 65 -4.18 16.22 21.46
N PHE A 66 -3.01 16.72 21.04
CA PHE A 66 -2.54 16.54 19.67
C PHE A 66 -2.00 15.12 19.51
N GLN A 67 -2.44 14.44 18.46
CA GLN A 67 -1.95 13.14 18.05
C GLN A 67 -1.10 13.28 16.80
N GLU A 68 0.10 12.70 16.84
CA GLU A 68 0.93 12.54 15.65
C GLU A 68 0.36 11.42 14.78
N ILE A 69 -0.04 11.75 13.55
CA ILE A 69 -0.52 10.80 12.55
C ILE A 69 0.46 10.82 11.37
N HIS A 70 0.83 9.63 10.91
CA HIS A 70 1.63 9.46 9.70
C HIS A 70 0.69 9.10 8.56
N PHE A 71 0.91 9.68 7.39
CA PHE A 71 0.22 9.25 6.18
C PHE A 71 1.18 9.21 5.00
N LEU A 72 1.00 8.20 4.18
CA LEU A 72 1.76 7.96 2.97
C LEU A 72 0.98 8.55 1.80
N TRP A 73 1.61 9.41 1.02
CA TRP A 73 1.08 9.81 -0.28
C TRP A 73 1.58 8.82 -1.33
N ILE A 74 0.64 8.18 -2.01
CA ILE A 74 0.92 7.06 -2.91
C ILE A 74 0.40 7.33 -4.32
N ARG A 75 1.01 6.64 -5.28
CA ARG A 75 0.48 6.44 -6.64
C ARG A 75 0.06 5.00 -6.80
N TRP A 76 -1.16 4.75 -7.24
CA TRP A 76 -1.67 3.40 -7.41
C TRP A 76 -1.02 2.68 -8.60
N LEU A 77 -0.81 1.38 -8.42
CA LEU A 77 -0.36 0.46 -9.45
C LEU A 77 -1.51 -0.48 -9.81
N GLY A 78 -1.98 -0.38 -11.04
CA GLY A 78 -3.04 -1.21 -11.61
C GLY A 78 -2.48 -2.56 -12.07
N ARG A 79 -3.36 -3.56 -12.11
CA ARG A 79 -3.02 -4.88 -12.66
C ARG A 79 -3.13 -4.81 -14.18
N SER A 80 -2.12 -5.32 -14.90
CA SER A 80 -2.23 -5.43 -16.35
C SER A 80 -3.26 -6.50 -16.71
N GLU A 81 -4.42 -6.10 -17.23
CA GLU A 81 -5.41 -7.05 -17.73
C GLU A 81 -4.86 -7.78 -18.97
N ASN A 82 -4.66 -9.11 -18.87
CA ASN A 82 -5.41 -10.04 -19.73
C ASN A 82 -5.14 -11.54 -19.57
N HIS A 83 -4.12 -12.01 -18.83
CA HIS A 83 -3.76 -13.44 -18.93
C HIS A 83 -3.61 -14.23 -17.64
N VAL A 84 -3.79 -13.61 -16.46
CA VAL A 84 -3.74 -14.33 -15.19
C VAL A 84 -5.04 -14.10 -14.43
N ARG A 85 -6.13 -14.68 -14.94
CA ARG A 85 -7.45 -14.77 -14.27
C ARG A 85 -7.50 -15.96 -13.29
N ALA A 86 -6.39 -16.27 -12.64
CA ALA A 86 -6.29 -17.37 -11.69
C ALA A 86 -5.89 -16.82 -10.33
N ALA A 87 -6.49 -17.38 -9.29
CA ALA A 87 -6.08 -17.20 -7.91
C ALA A 87 -4.55 -17.30 -7.81
N ILE A 88 -3.92 -16.27 -7.22
CA ILE A 88 -2.52 -16.19 -6.78
C ILE A 88 -1.61 -17.16 -7.56
N ASN A 89 -1.04 -16.71 -8.68
CA ASN A 89 -0.11 -17.57 -9.43
C ASN A 89 1.16 -17.78 -8.60
N PRO A 90 1.45 -19.01 -8.11
CA PRO A 90 2.57 -19.22 -7.19
C PRO A 90 3.93 -19.24 -7.90
N HIS A 91 3.95 -19.14 -9.24
CA HIS A 91 5.17 -19.32 -10.04
C HIS A 91 5.77 -18.03 -10.60
N PHE A 92 5.04 -16.91 -10.55
CA PHE A 92 5.52 -15.63 -11.08
C PHE A 92 5.06 -14.46 -10.21
N LEU A 93 5.87 -13.39 -10.18
CA LEU A 93 5.46 -12.12 -9.57
C LEU A 93 4.35 -11.47 -10.39
N ASP A 94 3.42 -10.79 -9.72
CA ASP A 94 2.33 -10.09 -10.38
C ASP A 94 2.85 -8.97 -11.29
N GLN A 95 2.31 -8.89 -12.50
CA GLN A 95 2.60 -7.81 -13.42
C GLN A 95 1.71 -6.62 -13.12
N VAL A 96 2.32 -5.57 -12.57
CA VAL A 96 1.66 -4.32 -12.22
C VAL A 96 2.19 -3.15 -13.06
N GLY A 97 1.32 -2.21 -13.38
CA GLY A 97 1.61 -0.99 -14.13
C GLY A 97 1.05 0.23 -13.41
N PHE A 98 1.40 1.45 -13.83
CA PHE A 98 0.78 2.64 -13.25
C PHE A 98 -0.66 2.78 -13.72
N VAL A 99 -1.57 3.03 -12.77
CA VAL A 99 -2.95 3.42 -13.09
C VAL A 99 -2.93 4.71 -13.89
N THR A 100 -3.72 4.74 -14.96
CA THR A 100 -3.94 5.90 -15.83
C THR A 100 -5.33 6.47 -15.61
N GLN A 101 -5.60 7.66 -16.16
CA GLN A 101 -6.89 8.33 -15.99
C GLN A 101 -8.06 7.54 -16.60
N ASP A 102 -7.77 6.59 -17.49
CA ASP A 102 -8.75 5.77 -18.19
C ASP A 102 -9.26 4.57 -17.35
N ASP A 103 -8.64 4.29 -16.19
CA ASP A 103 -8.87 3.07 -15.41
C ASP A 103 -9.99 3.21 -14.34
N ASP A 104 -10.84 4.26 -14.40
CA ASP A 104 -11.90 4.59 -13.42
C ASP A 104 -11.45 4.69 -11.93
N MET A 105 -10.13 4.64 -11.69
CA MET A 105 -9.50 4.64 -10.38
C MET A 105 -8.73 5.93 -10.15
N ASP A 106 -8.74 6.40 -8.90
CA ASP A 106 -7.90 7.53 -8.50
C ASP A 106 -6.42 7.17 -8.73
N ILE A 107 -5.68 8.04 -9.40
CA ILE A 107 -4.25 7.81 -9.70
C ILE A 107 -3.38 7.93 -8.43
N PHE A 108 -3.81 8.78 -7.49
CA PHE A 108 -3.11 9.08 -6.26
C PHE A 108 -4.01 8.84 -5.05
N GLY A 109 -3.40 8.47 -3.92
CA GLY A 109 -4.14 8.21 -2.68
C GLY A 109 -3.33 8.53 -1.43
N PHE A 110 -4.02 8.44 -0.30
CA PHE A 110 -3.40 8.51 1.02
C PHE A 110 -3.62 7.19 1.76
N VAL A 111 -2.58 6.68 2.40
CA VAL A 111 -2.62 5.45 3.19
C VAL A 111 -2.08 5.72 4.59
N ASN A 112 -2.78 5.19 5.59
CA ASN A 112 -2.28 5.14 6.95
C ASN A 112 -1.36 3.91 7.09
N PRO A 113 -0.09 4.06 7.49
CA PRO A 113 0.81 2.92 7.73
C PRO A 113 0.55 2.19 9.06
N ALA A 114 -0.30 2.73 9.94
CA ALA A 114 -0.62 2.16 11.26
C ALA A 114 -1.79 1.17 11.22
#